data_AF-A0A4U9I3Z6-F1
#
_entry.id   AF-A0A4U9I3Z6-F1
#
_cell.length_a   1.000
_cell.length_b   1.000
_cell.length_c   1.000
_cell.angle_alpha   90.00
_cell.angle_beta   90.00
_cell.angle_gamma   90.00
#
_symmetry.space_group_name_H-M   'P 1'
#
loop_
_entity.id
_entity.type
_entity.pdbx_description
1 polymer ?
#
loop_
_entity_poly.entity_id
_entity_poly.type
_entity_poly.pdbx_seq_one_letter_code
_entity_poly.pdbx_strand_id
1 'polypeptide(L)'
;MWVAAAGGTPVMSKTGHAFIKERMREEDAIYGGEMSAHHYFRDFAYCDSGMIPWLLVTELLCLKGQSLGELVRDRMAAFPAERRDQQHPRRACRGDCPRGEPLCPARAGN
;
A
#
# COMPACT_ATOMS: atom_id res chain seq x y z
N MET A 1 -1.75 -2.20 -17.55
CA MET A 1 -1.59 -1.42 -16.30
C MET A 1 -2.66 -0.34 -16.28
N TRP A 2 -3.54 -0.34 -15.28
CA TRP A 2 -4.81 0.40 -15.31
C TRP A 2 -4.65 1.93 -15.27
N VAL A 3 -3.55 2.41 -14.67
CA VAL A 3 -3.20 3.84 -14.70
C VAL A 3 -2.98 4.30 -16.15
N ALA A 4 -2.19 3.57 -16.93
CA ALA A 4 -1.97 3.86 -18.35
C ALA A 4 -3.25 3.70 -19.19
N ALA A 5 -4.07 2.68 -18.89
CA ALA A 5 -5.36 2.49 -19.58
C ALA A 5 -6.35 3.64 -19.31
N ALA A 6 -6.24 4.30 -18.16
CA ALA A 6 -7.00 5.50 -17.80
C ALA A 6 -6.33 6.81 -18.27
N GLY A 7 -5.23 6.75 -19.04
CA GLY A 7 -4.53 7.92 -19.59
C GLY A 7 -3.48 8.55 -18.66
N GLY A 8 -3.17 7.93 -17.52
CA GLY A 8 -2.15 8.41 -16.57
C GLY A 8 -0.77 7.78 -16.78
N THR A 9 0.26 8.42 -16.24
CA THR A 9 1.64 7.92 -16.24
C THR A 9 1.99 7.32 -14.87
N PRO A 10 2.13 6.00 -14.73
CA PRO A 10 2.51 5.40 -13.46
C PRO A 10 4.00 5.54 -13.20
N VAL A 11 4.36 5.95 -11.99
CA VAL A 11 5.74 6.04 -11.52
C VAL A 11 5.92 5.16 -10.29
N MET A 12 6.92 4.27 -10.33
CA MET A 12 7.27 3.43 -9.19
C MET A 12 8.23 4.17 -8.25
N SER A 13 8.08 3.96 -6.95
CA SER A 13 8.98 4.48 -5.92
C SER A 13 9.24 3.42 -4.84
N LYS A 14 10.28 3.62 -4.04
CA LYS A 14 10.48 2.87 -2.81
C LYS A 14 9.34 3.19 -1.83
N THR A 15 8.91 2.20 -1.06
CA THR A 15 7.92 2.40 0.00
C THR A 15 8.52 3.21 1.14
N GLY A 16 7.72 4.10 1.74
CA GLY A 16 8.08 4.93 2.88
C GLY A 16 7.76 6.40 2.63
N HIS A 17 7.20 7.07 3.65
CA HIS A 17 6.78 8.47 3.60
C HIS A 17 7.80 9.43 2.99
N ALA A 18 9.09 9.29 3.30
CA ALA A 18 10.12 10.18 2.77
C ALA A 18 10.29 10.01 1.25
N PHE A 19 10.43 8.76 0.78
CA PHE A 19 10.64 8.44 -0.62
C PHE A 19 9.44 8.76 -1.50
N ILE A 20 8.22 8.50 -1.02
CA ILE A 20 7.00 8.85 -1.77
C ILE A 20 6.89 10.37 -1.91
N LYS A 21 7.07 11.12 -0.82
CA LYS A 21 6.98 12.60 -0.86
C LYS A 21 8.04 13.23 -1.75
N GLU A 22 9.27 12.73 -1.69
CA GLU A 22 10.36 13.16 -2.56
C GLU A 22 10.01 12.89 -4.03
N ARG A 23 9.67 11.63 -4.36
CA ARG A 23 9.33 11.23 -5.72
C ARG A 23 8.14 12.02 -6.28
N MET A 24 7.10 12.26 -5.49
CA MET A 24 5.95 13.04 -5.95
C MET A 24 6.31 14.48 -6.28
N ARG A 25 7.23 15.10 -5.54
CA ARG A 25 7.71 16.46 -5.84
C ARG A 25 8.57 16.50 -7.09
N GLU A 26 9.46 15.51 -7.28
CA GLU A 26 10.29 15.40 -8.48
C GLU A 26 9.45 15.25 -9.75
N GLU A 27 8.36 14.49 -9.67
CA GLU A 27 7.52 14.14 -10.83
C GLU A 27 6.29 15.03 -10.97
N ASP A 28 6.08 15.99 -10.06
CA ASP A 28 4.84 16.76 -9.91
C ASP A 28 3.57 15.85 -9.92
N ALA A 29 3.66 14.71 -9.23
CA ALA A 29 2.64 13.67 -9.28
C ALA A 29 1.38 14.09 -8.52
N ILE A 30 0.21 13.97 -9.16
CA ILE A 30 -1.07 14.39 -8.59
C ILE A 30 -1.52 13.56 -7.38
N TYR A 31 -1.14 12.28 -7.36
CA TYR A 31 -1.55 11.30 -6.35
C TYR A 31 -0.47 10.23 -6.16
N GLY A 32 -0.24 9.85 -4.91
CA GLY A 32 0.67 8.77 -4.51
C GLY A 32 -0.01 7.85 -3.52
N GLY A 33 0.41 6.58 -3.49
CA GLY A 33 -0.19 5.61 -2.59
C GLY A 33 0.72 4.44 -2.26
N GLU A 34 0.55 3.88 -1.08
CA GLU A 34 1.21 2.66 -0.61
C GLU A 34 0.18 1.57 -0.31
N MET A 35 0.62 0.29 -0.35
CA MET A 35 -0.24 -0.86 -0.01
C MET A 35 -0.77 -0.81 1.43
N SER A 36 -0.09 -0.07 2.32
CA SER A 36 -0.50 0.20 3.71
C SER A 36 -1.68 1.17 3.84
N ALA A 37 -2.28 1.61 2.73
CA ALA A 37 -3.31 2.64 2.68
C ALA A 37 -2.84 4.02 3.15
N HIS A 38 -1.55 4.32 2.93
CA HIS A 38 -1.07 5.70 2.96
C HIS A 38 -1.31 6.36 1.61
N HIS A 39 -2.01 7.50 1.61
CA HIS A 39 -2.50 8.20 0.44
C HIS A 39 -2.05 9.65 0.46
N TYR A 40 -1.38 10.07 -0.61
CA TYR A 40 -0.73 11.37 -0.72
C TYR A 40 -1.35 12.17 -1.86
N PHE A 41 -1.57 13.46 -1.65
CA PHE A 41 -2.22 14.33 -2.64
C PHE A 41 -1.37 15.58 -2.85
N ARG A 42 -1.11 15.94 -4.11
CA ARG A 42 -0.33 17.14 -4.46
C ARG A 42 -0.93 18.39 -3.83
N ASP A 43 -2.24 18.57 -4.00
CA ASP A 43 -2.96 19.76 -3.53
C ASP A 43 -3.11 19.80 -2.00
N PHE A 44 -2.72 18.71 -1.32
CA PHE A 44 -2.55 18.64 0.12
C PHE A 44 -1.06 18.63 0.51
N ALA A 45 -0.24 19.40 -0.19
CA ALA A 45 1.20 19.54 0.02
C ALA A 45 1.97 18.20 0.06
N TYR A 46 1.51 17.21 -0.71
CA TYR A 46 2.07 15.85 -0.73
C TYR A 46 2.02 15.16 0.65
N CYS A 47 1.11 15.57 1.53
CA CYS A 47 0.94 14.95 2.84
C CYS A 47 0.03 13.73 2.76
N ASP A 48 0.28 12.77 3.65
CA ASP A 48 -0.59 11.63 3.85
C ASP A 48 -1.92 12.09 4.46
N SER A 49 -3.04 11.55 3.96
CA SER A 49 -4.34 11.70 4.58
C SER A 49 -5.23 10.52 4.22
N GLY A 50 -5.68 9.77 5.23
CA GLY A 50 -6.76 8.79 5.07
C GLY A 50 -8.15 9.43 4.96
N MET A 51 -8.31 10.69 5.37
CA MET A 51 -9.61 11.38 5.36
C MET A 51 -10.04 11.76 3.94
N ILE A 52 -9.13 12.25 3.12
CA ILE A 52 -9.42 12.62 1.72
C ILE A 52 -9.96 11.42 0.92
N PRO A 53 -9.28 10.25 0.86
CA PRO A 53 -9.80 9.10 0.12
C PRO A 53 -11.09 8.56 0.75
N TRP A 54 -11.27 8.64 2.07
CA TRP A 54 -12.53 8.25 2.71
C TRP A 54 -13.71 9.11 2.25
N LEU A 55 -13.53 10.44 2.17
CA LEU A 55 -14.56 11.36 1.66
C LEU A 55 -14.88 11.10 0.20
N LEU A 56 -13.86 10.89 -0.65
CA LEU A 56 -14.05 10.57 -2.07
C LEU A 56 -14.80 9.24 -2.28
N VAL A 57 -14.49 8.22 -1.49
CA VAL A 57 -15.21 6.93 -1.52
C VAL A 57 -16.65 7.11 -1.03
N THR A 58 -16.86 7.89 0.04
CA THR A 58 -18.20 8.16 0.57
C THR A 58 -19.07 8.90 -0.45
N GLU A 59 -18.52 9.92 -1.10
CA GLU A 59 -19.17 10.61 -2.21
C GLU A 59 -19.52 9.64 -3.35
N LEU A 60 -18.57 8.77 -3.73
CA LEU A 60 -18.79 7.76 -4.76
C LEU A 60 -19.94 6.79 -4.42
N LEU A 61 -20.06 6.39 -3.14
CA LEU A 61 -21.17 5.56 -2.66
C LEU A 61 -22.51 6.28 -2.82
N CYS A 62 -22.58 7.56 -2.42
CA CYS A 62 -23.78 8.37 -2.55
C CYS A 62 -24.18 8.57 -4.02
N LEU A 63 -23.23 8.88 -4.90
CA LEU A 63 -23.48 9.12 -6.32
C LEU A 63 -23.91 7.86 -7.08
N LYS A 64 -23.39 6.69 -6.70
CA LYS A 64 -23.69 5.42 -7.37
C LYS A 64 -24.90 4.70 -6.80
N GLY A 65 -25.31 5.01 -5.57
CA GLY A 65 -26.35 4.25 -4.87
C GLY A 65 -26.00 2.78 -4.62
N GLN A 66 -24.70 2.45 -4.64
CA GLN A 66 -24.19 1.10 -4.41
C GLN A 66 -23.61 1.00 -3.00
N SER A 67 -23.68 -0.19 -2.41
CA SER A 67 -22.99 -0.49 -1.16
C SER A 67 -21.47 -0.57 -1.35
N LEU A 68 -20.73 -0.33 -0.27
CA LEU A 68 -19.27 -0.47 -0.28
C LEU A 68 -18.84 -1.89 -0.69
N GLY A 69 -19.57 -2.91 -0.24
CA GLY A 69 -19.29 -4.30 -0.60
C GLY A 69 -19.45 -4.59 -2.09
N GLU A 70 -20.43 -3.97 -2.76
CA GLU A 70 -20.59 -4.09 -4.22
C GLU A 70 -19.41 -3.44 -4.95
N LEU A 71 -19.07 -2.19 -4.62
CA LEU A 71 -17.96 -1.49 -5.26
C LEU A 71 -16.64 -2.25 -5.09
N VAL A 72 -16.36 -2.75 -3.88
CA VAL A 72 -15.14 -3.52 -3.61
C VAL A 72 -15.12 -4.82 -4.42
N ARG A 73 -16.22 -5.58 -4.48
CA ARG A 73 -16.29 -6.79 -5.31
C ARG A 73 -16.01 -6.51 -6.78
N ASP A 74 -16.60 -5.46 -7.33
CA ASP A 74 -16.37 -5.07 -8.73
C ASP A 74 -14.90 -4.73 -8.97
N ARG A 75 -14.26 -4.00 -8.04
CA ARG A 75 -12.83 -3.68 -8.14
C ARG A 75 -11.95 -4.92 -7.98
N MET A 76 -12.28 -5.86 -7.09
CA MET A 76 -11.51 -7.10 -6.94
C MET A 76 -11.59 -8.00 -8.17
N ALA A 77 -12.78 -8.09 -8.79
CA ALA A 77 -12.99 -8.87 -10.01
C ALA A 77 -12.26 -8.25 -11.21
N ALA A 78 -12.31 -6.92 -11.33
CA ALA A 78 -11.60 -6.20 -12.37
C ALA A 78 -10.08 -6.29 -12.13
N PHE A 79 -9.60 -6.02 -10.92
CA PHE A 79 -8.18 -5.88 -10.57
C PHE A 79 -7.73 -6.94 -9.54
N PRO A 80 -7.57 -8.21 -9.95
CA PRO A 80 -7.14 -9.25 -9.02
C PRO A 80 -5.71 -8.99 -8.53
N ALA A 81 -5.54 -8.89 -7.21
CA ALA A 81 -4.23 -8.69 -6.59
C ALA A 81 -3.57 -10.05 -6.31
N GLU A 82 -2.46 -10.34 -6.97
CA GLU A 82 -1.59 -11.47 -6.61
C GLU A 82 -0.75 -11.07 -5.40
N ARG A 83 -1.23 -11.39 -4.19
CA ARG A 83 -0.41 -11.28 -2.98
C ARG A 83 0.64 -12.39 -3.03
N ARG A 84 1.83 -12.12 -3.58
CA ARG A 84 2.98 -12.98 -3.33
C ARG A 84 3.29 -12.85 -1.85
N ASP A 85 2.95 -13.91 -1.13
CA ASP A 85 3.14 -14.04 0.29
C ASP A 85 4.58 -13.67 0.69
N GLN A 86 4.75 -12.51 1.33
CA GLN A 86 5.97 -12.18 2.09
C GLN A 86 5.84 -12.62 3.55
N GLN A 87 5.19 -13.74 3.83
CA GLN A 87 5.52 -14.56 5.00
C GLN A 87 6.96 -15.05 4.79
N HIS A 88 7.91 -14.16 5.11
CA HIS A 88 9.12 -14.64 5.76
C HIS A 88 8.65 -15.59 6.87
N PRO A 89 9.10 -16.85 6.89
CA PRO A 89 8.57 -17.86 7.79
C PRO A 89 8.95 -17.50 9.23
N ARG A 90 8.21 -16.60 9.88
CA ARG A 90 8.41 -16.22 11.28
C ARG A 90 8.01 -17.34 12.25
N ARG A 91 7.68 -18.55 11.76
CA ARG A 91 7.21 -19.67 12.59
C ARG A 91 7.65 -21.04 12.08
N ALA A 92 8.93 -21.21 11.75
CA ALA A 92 9.54 -22.54 11.65
C ALA A 92 10.75 -22.74 12.58
N CYS A 93 11.01 -21.83 13.54
CA CYS A 93 11.88 -22.16 14.68
C CYS A 93 11.04 -22.81 15.80
N ARG A 94 10.41 -23.94 15.52
CA ARG A 94 10.00 -24.90 16.54
C ARG A 94 10.85 -26.14 16.33
N GLY A 95 11.75 -26.43 17.28
CA GLY A 95 12.36 -27.75 17.38
C GLY A 95 13.88 -27.76 17.30
N ASP A 96 14.47 -27.63 16.12
CA ASP A 96 15.84 -28.12 15.91
C ASP A 96 16.70 -27.15 15.08
N CYS A 97 17.21 -26.10 15.71
CA CYS A 97 18.31 -25.33 15.11
C CYS A 97 19.64 -25.92 15.62
N PRO A 98 20.50 -26.50 14.76
CA PRO A 98 21.80 -26.98 15.19
C PRO A 98 22.60 -25.79 15.74
N ARG A 99 23.05 -25.90 16.99
CA ARG A 99 23.83 -24.86 17.67
C ARG A 99 25.08 -24.57 16.84
N GLY A 100 25.20 -23.37 16.25
CA GLY A 100 26.45 -22.96 15.60
C GLY A 100 26.42 -21.88 14.52
N GLU A 101 25.29 -21.25 14.17
CA GLU A 101 25.27 -20.19 13.14
C GLU A 101 25.19 -18.76 13.73
N PRO A 102 25.91 -17.75 13.20
CA PRO A 102 26.13 -16.45 13.85
C PRO A 102 24.97 -15.45 13.70
N LEU A 103 23.77 -15.90 13.30
CA LEU A 103 22.65 -15.00 12.92
C LEU A 103 21.45 -15.02 13.88
N CYS A 104 21.55 -15.65 15.05
CA CYS A 104 20.52 -15.52 16.08
C CYS A 104 20.79 -14.26 16.93
N PRO A 105 19.93 -13.22 16.89
CA PRO A 105 20.05 -12.12 17.85
C PRO A 105 19.82 -12.71 19.25
N ALA A 106 20.83 -12.56 20.12
CA ALA A 106 20.78 -13.01 21.49
C ALA A 106 19.47 -12.54 22.14
N ARG A 107 18.72 -13.47 22.76
CA ARG A 107 17.59 -13.12 23.62
C ARG A 107 18.08 -12.11 24.66
N ALA A 108 17.52 -10.91 24.66
CA ALA A 108 17.68 -9.97 25.77
C ALA A 108 17.24 -10.70 27.04
N GLY A 109 18.18 -10.80 27.99
CA GLY A 109 17.95 -11.36 29.30
C GLY A 109 17.07 -10.45 30.15
N ASN A 110 16.40 -11.11 31.09
CA ASN A 110 15.49 -10.60 32.14
C ASN A 110 15.97 -9.32 32.84
#